data_AF-A0A7C8F4V5-F1
#
_entry.id   AF-A0A7C8F4V5-F1
#
_cell.length_a   1.000
_cell.length_b   1.000
_cell.length_c   1.000
_cell.angle_alpha   90.00
_cell.angle_beta   90.00
_cell.angle_gamma   90.00
#
_symmetry.space_group_name_H-M   'P 1'
#
loop_
_entity.id
_entity.type
_entity.pdbx_description
1 polymer ?
#
loop_
_entity_poly.entity_id
_entity_poly.type
_entity_poly.pdbx_seq_one_letter_code
_entity_poly.pdbx_strand_id
1 'polypeptide(L)'
;MSNNKQQSQGQQGFTLVEIMIALLVFMVVMLGVAGGLITAIQANRGNVVRDEALRLAEDELNRLKGIQFSVFATSAELTATVPPAWTAPTNVLSNIRGGTVTFARARQITDLATAATALKRVDVAVGWNEPGPSGGTALPATGMNRQVSLSTIIVRSN
;
A
#
# COMPACT_ATOMS: atom_id res chain seq x y z
N MET A 1 47.73 61.79 -22.92
CA MET A 1 47.72 60.80 -21.81
C MET A 1 46.29 60.75 -21.28
N SER A 2 45.57 59.66 -21.55
CA SER A 2 44.14 59.51 -21.22
C SER A 2 43.96 59.08 -19.77
N ASN A 3 43.29 59.89 -18.95
CA ASN A 3 42.94 59.52 -17.57
C ASN A 3 41.68 58.65 -17.54
N ASN A 4 41.87 57.39 -17.16
CA ASN A 4 40.84 56.38 -17.02
C ASN A 4 40.07 56.60 -15.71
N LYS A 5 38.83 57.11 -15.79
CA LYS A 5 37.93 57.19 -14.63
C LYS A 5 37.47 55.79 -14.26
N GLN A 6 38.11 55.18 -13.26
CA GLN A 6 37.57 54.00 -12.60
C GLN A 6 36.28 54.39 -11.88
N GLN A 7 35.14 54.03 -12.48
CA GLN A 7 33.83 54.14 -11.84
C GLN A 7 33.76 53.11 -10.72
N SER A 8 33.93 53.54 -9.46
CA SER A 8 33.59 52.70 -8.31
C SER A 8 32.07 52.57 -8.28
N GLN A 9 31.54 51.42 -8.72
CA GLN A 9 30.15 51.08 -8.50
C GLN A 9 29.93 50.98 -6.99
N GLY A 10 29.17 51.92 -6.43
CA GLY A 10 28.92 52.00 -5.00
C GLY A 10 28.20 50.74 -4.52
N GLN A 11 28.76 50.10 -3.49
CA GLN A 11 28.12 48.99 -2.78
C GLN A 11 26.94 49.55 -1.99
N GLN A 12 25.74 49.53 -2.59
CA GLN A 12 24.51 49.87 -1.90
C GLN A 12 24.09 48.67 -1.03
N GLY A 13 24.09 48.86 0.28
CA GLY A 13 23.64 47.86 1.25
C GLY A 13 22.11 47.74 1.26
N PHE A 14 21.63 46.56 1.67
CA PHE A 14 20.19 46.25 1.80
C PHE A 14 19.52 47.14 2.86
N THR A 15 18.28 47.55 2.60
CA THR A 15 17.48 48.29 3.58
C THR A 15 16.85 47.34 4.61
N LEU A 16 16.60 47.83 5.83
CA LEU A 16 15.93 47.03 6.87
C LEU A 16 14.54 46.54 6.41
N VAL A 17 13.81 47.41 5.70
CA VAL A 17 12.50 47.09 5.13
C VAL A 17 12.58 45.95 4.12
N GLU A 18 13.65 45.88 3.33
CA GLU A 18 13.85 44.80 2.35
C GLU A 18 14.06 43.44 3.02
N ILE A 19 14.77 43.41 4.15
CA ILE A 19 14.91 42.19 4.96
C ILE A 19 13.58 41.79 5.60
N MET A 20 12.79 42.76 6.08
CA MET A 20 11.45 42.46 6.63
C MET A 20 10.53 41.84 5.58
N ILE A 21 10.54 42.38 4.34
CA ILE A 21 9.75 41.83 3.24
C ILE A 21 10.29 40.45 2.84
N ALA A 22 11.62 40.26 2.77
CA ALA A 22 12.22 38.97 2.46
C ALA A 22 11.83 37.88 3.47
N LEU A 23 11.84 38.21 4.77
CA LEU A 23 11.40 37.29 5.83
C LEU A 23 9.89 36.99 5.74
N LEU A 24 9.07 37.97 5.39
CA LEU A 24 7.64 37.78 5.14
C LEU A 24 7.39 36.78 4.00
N VAL A 25 8.03 37.01 2.85
CA VAL A 25 7.93 36.11 1.70
C VAL A 25 8.43 34.71 2.06
N PHE A 26 9.57 34.62 2.77
CA PHE A 26 10.11 33.35 3.22
C PHE A 26 9.13 32.58 4.13
N MET A 27 8.48 33.25 5.07
CA MET A 27 7.48 32.62 5.94
C MET A 27 6.31 32.04 5.14
N VAL A 28 5.80 32.78 4.14
CA VAL A 28 4.72 32.30 3.26
C VAL A 28 5.16 31.07 2.46
N VAL A 29 6.38 31.10 1.90
CA VAL A 29 6.94 29.96 1.16
C VAL A 29 7.09 28.73 2.07
N MET A 30 7.57 28.92 3.31
CA MET A 30 7.79 27.82 4.24
C MET A 30 6.49 27.11 4.64
N LEU A 31 5.37 27.85 4.76
CA LEU A 31 4.05 27.25 4.98
C LEU A 31 3.63 26.36 3.81
N GLY A 32 3.88 26.81 2.58
CA GLY A 32 3.65 26.00 1.38
C GLY A 32 4.48 24.71 1.38
N VAL A 33 5.77 24.80 1.74
CA VAL A 33 6.67 23.64 1.85
C VAL A 33 6.21 22.67 2.94
N ALA A 34 5.82 23.17 4.11
CA ALA A 34 5.33 22.34 5.21
C ALA A 34 4.09 21.53 4.81
N GLY A 35 3.13 22.14 4.10
CA GLY A 35 1.98 21.44 3.55
C GLY A 35 2.36 20.35 2.53
N GLY A 36 3.35 20.62 1.69
CA GLY A 36 3.92 19.65 0.75
C GLY A 36 4.55 18.45 1.47
N LEU A 37 5.33 18.70 2.52
CA LEU A 37 5.97 17.64 3.32
C LEU A 37 4.95 16.73 4.00
N ILE A 38 3.87 17.29 4.57
CA ILE A 38 2.80 16.51 5.19
C ILE A 38 2.14 15.58 4.17
N THR A 39 1.88 16.07 2.96
CA THR A 39 1.32 15.26 1.87
C THR A 39 2.26 14.13 1.47
N ALA A 40 3.56 14.42 1.34
CA ALA A 40 4.57 13.41 1.01
C ALA A 40 4.67 12.30 2.08
N ILE A 41 4.61 12.68 3.37
CA ILE A 41 4.61 11.71 4.47
C ILE A 41 3.38 10.80 4.41
N GLN A 42 2.19 11.35 4.15
CA GLN A 42 0.96 10.57 4.04
C GLN A 42 1.01 9.59 2.86
N ALA A 43 1.51 10.04 1.70
CA ALA A 43 1.71 9.18 0.53
C ALA A 43 2.66 8.02 0.84
N ASN A 44 3.80 8.29 1.47
CA ASN A 44 4.76 7.28 1.86
C ASN A 44 4.18 6.25 2.84
N ARG A 45 3.40 6.70 3.83
CA ARG A 45 2.69 5.79 4.76
C ARG A 45 1.73 4.88 4.00
N GLY A 46 0.97 5.43 3.05
CA GLY A 46 0.06 4.63 2.22
C GLY A 46 0.78 3.55 1.41
N ASN A 47 1.99 3.83 0.91
CA ASN A 47 2.79 2.85 0.19
C ASN A 47 3.29 1.73 1.12
N VAL A 48 3.79 2.06 2.31
CA VAL A 48 4.23 1.05 3.30
C VAL A 48 3.09 0.09 3.67
N VAL A 49 1.86 0.60 3.85
CA VAL A 49 0.69 -0.26 4.14
C VAL A 49 0.38 -1.20 2.96
N ARG A 50 0.47 -0.69 1.72
CA ARG A 50 0.24 -1.48 0.51
C ARG A 50 1.30 -2.56 0.33
N ASP A 51 2.57 -2.23 0.58
CA ASP A 51 3.68 -3.18 0.47
C ASP A 51 3.52 -4.31 1.49
N GLU A 52 3.11 -4.00 2.72
CA GLU A 52 2.81 -5.02 3.73
C GLU A 52 1.58 -5.87 3.36
N ALA A 53 0.53 -5.26 2.80
CA ALA A 53 -0.63 -6.00 2.31
C ALA A 53 -0.24 -6.96 1.17
N LEU A 54 0.61 -6.50 0.24
CA LEU A 54 1.13 -7.32 -0.84
C LEU A 54 1.97 -8.47 -0.30
N ARG A 55 2.88 -8.21 0.64
CA ARG A 55 3.68 -9.23 1.30
C ARG A 55 2.80 -10.31 1.96
N LEU A 56 1.74 -9.91 2.66
CA LEU A 56 0.78 -10.84 3.26
C LEU A 56 -0.01 -11.65 2.22
N ALA A 57 -0.33 -11.04 1.07
CA ALA A 57 -1.00 -11.72 -0.04
C ALA A 57 -0.06 -12.74 -0.70
N GLU A 58 1.20 -12.37 -0.93
CA GLU A 58 2.24 -13.24 -1.48
C GLU A 58 2.55 -14.41 -0.56
N ASP A 59 2.65 -14.17 0.76
CA ASP A 59 2.87 -15.22 1.75
C ASP A 59 1.74 -16.27 1.70
N GLU A 60 0.48 -15.83 1.65
CA GLU A 60 -0.67 -16.75 1.55
C GLU A 60 -0.72 -17.45 0.20
N LEU A 61 -0.46 -16.74 -0.90
CA LEU A 61 -0.41 -17.33 -2.24
C LEU A 61 0.69 -18.41 -2.32
N ASN A 62 1.88 -18.13 -1.78
CA ASN A 62 3.00 -19.06 -1.74
C ASN A 62 2.68 -20.27 -0.85
N ARG A 63 2.02 -20.06 0.29
CA ARG A 63 1.51 -21.15 1.12
C ARG A 63 0.56 -22.04 0.34
N LEU A 64 -0.42 -21.47 -0.36
CA LEU A 64 -1.41 -22.23 -1.16
C LEU A 64 -0.74 -22.96 -2.34
N LYS A 65 0.26 -22.37 -2.98
CA LYS A 65 1.06 -23.02 -4.03
C LYS A 65 1.89 -24.20 -3.51
N GLY A 66 2.31 -24.18 -2.25
CA GLY A 66 3.04 -25.27 -1.62
C GLY A 66 2.16 -26.46 -1.19
N ILE A 67 0.83 -26.30 -1.21
CA ILE A 67 -0.10 -27.36 -0.84
C ILE A 67 -0.26 -28.34 -2.01
N GLN A 68 -0.25 -29.64 -1.71
CA GLN A 68 -0.49 -30.68 -2.71
C GLN A 68 -1.88 -30.53 -3.35
N PHE A 69 -1.96 -30.71 -4.67
CA PHE A 69 -3.20 -30.53 -5.44
C PHE A 69 -4.37 -31.38 -4.92
N SER A 70 -4.11 -32.60 -4.42
CA SER A 70 -5.13 -33.49 -3.87
C SER A 70 -5.83 -32.96 -2.62
N VAL A 71 -5.12 -32.15 -1.80
CA VAL A 71 -5.63 -31.63 -0.54
C VAL A 71 -6.77 -30.62 -0.77
N PHE A 72 -6.75 -29.90 -1.90
CA PHE A 72 -7.83 -29.00 -2.31
C PHE A 72 -9.17 -29.69 -2.54
N ALA A 73 -9.20 -31.03 -2.69
CA ALA A 73 -10.45 -31.79 -2.81
C ALA A 73 -10.91 -32.38 -1.46
N THR A 74 -10.03 -32.50 -0.48
CA THR A 74 -10.30 -33.23 0.77
C THR A 74 -10.44 -32.33 1.99
N SER A 75 -9.85 -31.13 1.99
CA SER A 75 -9.96 -30.19 3.11
C SER A 75 -11.13 -29.23 2.92
N ALA A 76 -12.08 -29.21 3.86
CA ALA A 76 -13.24 -28.32 3.82
C ALA A 76 -12.89 -26.83 3.65
N GLU A 77 -11.72 -26.40 4.14
CA GLU A 77 -11.26 -25.02 4.02
C GLU A 77 -10.69 -24.63 2.64
N LEU A 78 -10.22 -25.61 1.86
CA LEU A 78 -9.61 -25.38 0.53
C LEU A 78 -10.45 -25.94 -0.62
N THR A 79 -11.62 -26.50 -0.31
CA THR A 79 -12.55 -26.98 -1.32
C THR A 79 -13.05 -25.81 -2.15
N ALA A 80 -12.98 -25.96 -3.48
CA ALA A 80 -13.56 -24.99 -4.39
C ALA A 80 -15.08 -24.92 -4.18
N THR A 81 -15.62 -23.70 -4.17
CA THR A 81 -17.06 -23.45 -4.03
C THR A 81 -17.66 -23.03 -5.38
N VAL A 82 -18.93 -23.39 -5.62
CA VAL A 82 -19.68 -23.00 -6.83
C VAL A 82 -21.05 -22.46 -6.38
N PRO A 83 -21.34 -21.15 -6.54
CA PRO A 83 -20.45 -20.12 -7.07
C PRO A 83 -19.24 -19.88 -6.14
N PRO A 84 -18.10 -19.43 -6.68
CA PRO A 84 -16.90 -19.22 -5.88
C PRO A 84 -17.15 -18.08 -4.89
N ALA A 85 -16.84 -18.34 -3.62
CA ALA A 85 -17.08 -17.43 -2.51
C ALA A 85 -15.79 -17.10 -1.76
N TRP A 86 -15.69 -15.86 -1.29
CA TRP A 86 -14.63 -15.44 -0.40
C TRP A 86 -14.77 -16.14 0.96
N THR A 87 -13.70 -16.77 1.43
CA THR A 87 -13.65 -17.33 2.77
C THR A 87 -13.69 -16.23 3.83
N ALA A 88 -14.14 -16.58 5.03
CA ALA A 88 -14.08 -15.68 6.18
C ALA A 88 -12.66 -15.08 6.33
N PRO A 89 -12.56 -13.78 6.63
CA PRO A 89 -11.30 -13.08 6.65
C PRO A 89 -10.49 -13.54 7.86
N THR A 90 -9.22 -13.88 7.65
CA THR A 90 -8.28 -14.03 8.78
C THR A 90 -7.63 -12.69 9.04
N ASN A 91 -8.00 -12.04 10.15
CA ASN A 91 -7.43 -10.76 10.54
C ASN A 91 -5.99 -10.94 11.03
N VAL A 92 -5.10 -10.06 10.57
CA VAL A 92 -3.70 -10.01 10.95
C VAL A 92 -3.37 -8.59 11.36
N LEU A 93 -2.88 -8.41 12.57
CA LEU A 93 -2.32 -7.14 13.00
C LEU A 93 -0.84 -7.11 12.59
N SER A 94 -0.45 -6.08 11.84
CA SER A 94 0.96 -5.84 11.53
C SER A 94 1.39 -4.48 12.07
N ASN A 95 2.59 -4.47 12.65
CA ASN A 95 3.20 -3.25 13.14
C ASN A 95 4.01 -2.63 12.01
N ILE A 96 3.56 -1.46 11.55
CA ILE A 96 4.24 -0.72 10.50
C ILE A 96 4.77 0.60 11.05
N ARG A 97 5.63 1.26 10.27
CA ARG A 97 6.13 2.58 10.64
C ARG A 97 4.97 3.57 10.72
N GLY A 98 4.68 4.03 11.93
CA GLY A 98 3.63 5.02 12.20
C GLY A 98 2.32 4.45 12.76
N GLY A 99 2.27 3.16 13.11
CA GLY A 99 1.16 2.57 13.86
C GLY A 99 0.95 1.08 13.57
N THR A 100 -0.02 0.48 14.26
CA THR A 100 -0.50 -0.87 13.97
C THR A 100 -1.68 -0.79 12.99
N VAL A 101 -1.69 -1.66 11.98
CA VAL A 101 -2.76 -1.77 11.00
C VAL A 101 -3.31 -3.19 11.01
N THR A 102 -4.64 -3.30 10.98
CA THR A 102 -5.34 -4.58 10.83
C THR A 102 -5.59 -4.85 9.35
N PHE A 103 -5.12 -6.00 8.89
CA PHE A 103 -5.34 -6.53 7.55
C PHE A 103 -6.31 -7.70 7.63
N ALA A 104 -7.24 -7.81 6.69
CA ALA A 104 -8.03 -9.02 6.48
C ALA A 104 -7.53 -9.75 5.25
N ARG A 105 -7.22 -11.04 5.42
CA ARG A 105 -6.89 -11.95 4.33
C ARG A 105 -8.08 -12.82 4.01
N ALA A 106 -8.58 -12.73 2.78
CA ALA A 106 -9.61 -13.59 2.24
C ALA A 106 -9.07 -14.32 1.01
N ARG A 107 -9.62 -15.50 0.72
CA ARG A 107 -9.28 -16.25 -0.48
C ARG A 107 -10.54 -16.80 -1.15
N GLN A 108 -10.41 -17.12 -2.41
CA GLN A 108 -11.44 -17.76 -3.21
C GLN A 108 -10.77 -18.81 -4.10
N ILE A 109 -11.35 -20.01 -4.16
CA ILE A 109 -10.83 -21.12 -4.95
C ILE A 109 -11.91 -21.52 -5.94
N THR A 110 -11.56 -21.48 -7.22
CA THR A 110 -12.46 -21.84 -8.31
C THR A 110 -11.91 -23.08 -9.01
N ASP A 111 -12.77 -24.07 -9.22
CA ASP A 111 -12.40 -25.23 -10.03
C ASP A 111 -12.50 -24.86 -11.53
N LEU A 112 -11.40 -25.03 -12.26
CA LEU A 112 -11.34 -24.86 -13.71
C LEU A 112 -11.08 -26.21 -14.40
N ALA A 113 -11.28 -27.33 -13.68
CA ALA A 113 -11.07 -28.64 -14.24
C ALA A 113 -11.95 -28.87 -15.48
N THR A 114 -11.33 -29.42 -16.51
CA THR A 114 -11.99 -30.01 -17.68
C THR A 114 -11.69 -31.51 -17.69
N ALA A 115 -12.38 -32.28 -18.54
CA ALA A 115 -12.19 -33.73 -18.61
C ALA A 115 -10.72 -34.17 -18.88
N ALA A 116 -9.87 -33.27 -19.40
CA ALA A 116 -8.47 -33.54 -19.71
C ALA A 116 -7.46 -32.96 -18.70
N THR A 117 -7.84 -31.96 -17.89
CA THR A 117 -6.90 -31.23 -17.03
C THR A 117 -7.55 -30.82 -15.72
N ALA A 118 -6.91 -31.13 -14.59
CA ALA A 118 -7.33 -30.66 -13.28
C ALA A 118 -6.61 -29.33 -12.95
N LEU A 119 -7.36 -28.24 -13.03
CA LEU A 119 -6.89 -26.87 -12.82
C LEU A 119 -7.70 -26.21 -11.71
N LYS A 120 -7.05 -25.44 -10.85
CA LYS A 120 -7.73 -24.58 -9.88
C LYS A 120 -7.18 -23.17 -9.97
N ARG A 121 -8.06 -22.17 -9.99
CA ARG A 121 -7.69 -20.76 -9.80
C ARG A 121 -7.82 -20.45 -8.32
N VAL A 122 -6.77 -19.87 -7.76
CA VAL A 122 -6.74 -19.37 -6.40
C VAL A 122 -6.58 -17.87 -6.46
N ASP A 123 -7.56 -17.17 -5.90
CA ASP A 123 -7.56 -15.73 -5.74
C ASP A 123 -7.37 -15.41 -4.25
N VAL A 124 -6.40 -14.57 -3.93
CA VAL A 124 -6.11 -14.10 -2.56
C VAL A 124 -6.30 -12.59 -2.55
N ALA A 125 -7.11 -12.09 -1.63
CA ALA A 125 -7.30 -10.66 -1.40
C ALA A 125 -6.87 -10.31 0.01
N VAL A 126 -6.08 -9.25 0.13
CA VAL A 126 -5.72 -8.65 1.41
C VAL A 126 -6.17 -7.21 1.41
N GLY A 127 -7.05 -6.87 2.33
CA GLY A 127 -7.54 -5.51 2.47
C GLY A 127 -7.40 -4.96 3.86
N TRP A 128 -7.44 -3.64 3.92
CA TRP A 128 -7.29 -2.85 5.12
C TRP A 128 -8.21 -1.64 5.03
N ASN A 129 -8.53 -1.08 6.19
CA ASN A 129 -9.14 0.23 6.28
C ASN A 129 -8.08 1.25 6.70
N GLU A 130 -8.28 2.51 6.33
CA GLU A 130 -7.46 3.56 6.91
C GLU A 130 -7.63 3.55 8.44
N PRO A 131 -6.54 3.74 9.21
CA PRO A 131 -6.62 3.68 10.66
C PRO A 131 -7.60 4.75 11.16
N GLY A 132 -8.78 4.30 11.61
CA GLY A 132 -9.68 5.10 12.43
C GLY A 132 -9.12 5.24 13.86
N PRO A 133 -9.74 6.07 14.72
CA PRO A 133 -9.29 6.27 16.11
C PRO A 133 -9.23 4.97 16.93
N SER A 134 -9.95 3.94 16.52
CA SER A 134 -9.88 2.58 17.05
C SER A 134 -9.29 1.64 15.99
N GLY A 135 -7.98 1.76 15.74
CA GLY A 135 -7.25 0.81 14.89
C GLY A 135 -7.37 -0.60 15.46
N GLY A 136 -8.30 -1.40 14.95
CA GLY A 136 -8.51 -2.75 15.47
C GLY A 136 -9.84 -3.44 15.19
N THR A 137 -10.76 -2.88 14.42
CA THR A 137 -11.99 -3.62 14.08
C THR A 137 -11.69 -4.73 13.08
N ALA A 138 -12.22 -5.92 13.35
CA ALA A 138 -12.18 -7.03 12.42
C ALA A 138 -12.82 -6.60 11.09
N LEU A 139 -12.11 -6.83 9.99
CA LEU A 139 -12.61 -6.46 8.67
C LEU A 139 -13.40 -7.64 8.07
N PRO A 140 -14.50 -7.39 7.34
CA PRO A 140 -15.27 -8.43 6.67
C PRO A 140 -14.52 -9.04 5.47
N ALA A 141 -14.90 -10.25 5.04
CA ALA A 141 -14.31 -10.94 3.86
C ALA A 141 -14.53 -10.18 2.55
N THR A 142 -15.57 -9.34 2.51
CA THR A 142 -15.99 -8.55 1.36
C THR A 142 -16.24 -7.11 1.80
N GLY A 143 -16.05 -6.14 0.91
CA GLY A 143 -16.29 -4.72 1.22
C GLY A 143 -15.14 -4.02 1.96
N MET A 144 -13.91 -4.49 1.78
CA MET A 144 -12.71 -3.79 2.26
C MET A 144 -12.52 -2.49 1.45
N ASN A 145 -12.29 -1.36 2.12
CA ASN A 145 -12.20 -0.05 1.45
C ASN A 145 -10.96 0.07 0.55
N ARG A 146 -9.86 -0.56 0.96
CA ARG A 146 -8.64 -0.72 0.15
C ARG A 146 -8.24 -2.19 0.15
N GLN A 147 -7.83 -2.70 -1.00
CA GLN A 147 -7.41 -4.10 -1.15
C GLN A 147 -6.33 -4.26 -2.22
N VAL A 148 -5.52 -5.30 -2.03
CA VAL A 148 -4.61 -5.87 -3.03
C VAL A 148 -5.07 -7.29 -3.28
N SER A 149 -5.14 -7.69 -4.55
CA SER A 149 -5.55 -9.03 -4.95
C SER A 149 -4.50 -9.66 -5.84
N LEU A 150 -4.16 -10.91 -5.54
CA LEU A 150 -3.27 -11.74 -6.33
C LEU A 150 -4.01 -13.01 -6.77
N SER A 151 -3.75 -13.44 -7.99
CA SER A 151 -4.38 -14.62 -8.58
C SER A 151 -3.34 -15.56 -9.16
N THR A 152 -3.53 -16.86 -8.97
CA THR A 152 -2.66 -17.88 -9.57
C THR A 152 -3.44 -19.11 -10.01
N ILE A 153 -2.87 -19.87 -10.93
CA ILE A 153 -3.40 -21.16 -11.39
C ILE A 153 -2.51 -22.27 -10.83
N ILE A 154 -3.14 -23.23 -10.16
CA ILE A 154 -2.50 -24.45 -9.69
C ILE A 154 -2.93 -25.59 -10.62
N VAL A 155 -1.95 -26.36 -11.09
CA VAL A 155 -2.13 -27.49 -11.99
C VAL A 155 -1.78 -28.77 -11.24
N ARG A 156 -2.53 -29.84 -11.46
CA ARG A 156 -2.13 -31.18 -10.99
C ARG A 156 -0.85 -31.60 -11.73
N SER A 157 0.23 -31.85 -11.00
CA SER A 157 1.38 -32.59 -11.55
C SER A 157 0.94 -34.02 -11.84
N ASN A 158 1.21 -34.50 -13.05
CA ASN A 158 1.12 -35.93 -13.38
C ASN A 158 2.09 -36.73 -12.51
#